data_AF-A0A821HWF6-F1
#
_entry.id   AF-A0A821HWF6-F1
#
_cell.length_a   1.000
_cell.length_b   1.000
_cell.length_c   1.000
_cell.angle_alpha   90.00
_cell.angle_beta   90.00
_cell.angle_gamma   90.00
#
_symmetry.space_group_name_H-M   'P 1'
#
loop_
_entity.id
_entity.type
_entity.pdbx_description
1 polymer ?
#
loop_
_entity_poly.entity_id
_entity_poly.type
_entity_poly.pdbx_seq_one_letter_code
_entity_poly.pdbx_strand_id
1 'polypeptide(L)'
;MSLFDRYDQNEAELFLRERCFISASQRRFEDLFEQIHQHFPHSQIFSNSDECLKNKEGIMKNVHYKSSKDSISIDHLNIHDDNVCNEKNQYTNDLFLESVSHLLVFNLNEDPPLRGGSIDALIIRATSPDKKDFLYQEAFLTTYRTFVSPSDLVEKLIQRYTYFDQFDNKKKIARYAFSLLIRVIDEIDNELSENLIKNISHFVTTLIRRGELQLGKVLRRKSLERFTKFQSNSEHSQQDVVLIQNSISSKRATLLDFHSIDISEQLTLLDSELFLKIQLSEILYMSIEKGEEYSPNLAAFTVHFNNISYWVRSRILERNSQRQRENYFEKFLKILKHLRRLNNFNSYLAILSALDCGPLKRLNWSKNIIDAVSEHTGLIDSTGSFKNYREALNASVGQPCIPYIGLILSDLTFVHIGNSDYLQDDRIINFWKRWQQFTILHKLRYCRKWEYKFVRNDRILYFFNNFDDYMNEEAQWIQSEKIKPRQKTNPYA
;
A
#
# COMPACT_ATOMS: atom_id res chain seq x y z
N MET A 1 20.99 -43.84 -24.92
CA MET A 1 21.35 -43.91 -23.48
C MET A 1 22.78 -43.44 -23.35
N SER A 2 23.15 -42.35 -22.69
CA SER A 2 22.50 -41.16 -22.11
C SER A 2 23.71 -40.26 -21.78
N LEU A 3 23.80 -38.96 -22.12
CA LEU A 3 22.94 -37.84 -21.69
C LEU A 3 22.73 -37.81 -20.18
N PHE A 4 23.80 -37.50 -19.45
CA PHE A 4 23.84 -36.73 -18.20
C PHE A 4 25.31 -36.29 -18.08
N ASP A 5 25.57 -35.00 -17.91
CA ASP A 5 26.86 -34.39 -17.44
C ASP A 5 27.45 -33.22 -18.23
N ARG A 6 26.78 -32.64 -19.24
CA ARG A 6 27.16 -31.30 -19.72
C ARG A 6 25.97 -30.47 -20.18
N TYR A 7 25.31 -29.79 -19.25
CA TYR A 7 24.55 -28.54 -19.53
C TYR A 7 24.26 -27.71 -18.26
N ASP A 8 25.19 -27.68 -17.29
CA ASP A 8 24.99 -27.03 -15.99
C ASP A 8 25.95 -25.84 -15.75
N GLN A 9 26.30 -25.14 -16.83
CA GLN A 9 27.15 -23.93 -16.81
C GLN A 9 26.39 -22.65 -17.20
N ASN A 10 25.07 -22.72 -17.43
CA ASN A 10 24.22 -21.55 -17.73
C ASN A 10 23.23 -21.18 -16.61
N GLU A 11 23.06 -22.00 -15.56
CA GLU A 11 22.23 -21.62 -14.39
C GLU A 11 22.97 -20.70 -13.41
N ALA A 12 24.30 -20.72 -13.38
CA ALA A 12 25.09 -19.83 -12.53
C ALA A 12 25.14 -18.37 -13.03
N GLU A 13 24.92 -18.12 -14.32
CA GLU A 13 24.90 -16.76 -14.90
C GLU A 13 23.50 -16.11 -14.94
N LEU A 14 22.41 -16.89 -14.93
CA LEU A 14 21.05 -16.38 -14.70
C LEU A 14 20.78 -16.08 -13.21
N PHE A 15 21.53 -16.72 -12.30
CA PHE A 15 21.50 -16.47 -10.85
C PHE A 15 22.13 -15.12 -10.45
N LEU A 16 22.80 -14.42 -11.39
CA LEU A 16 23.63 -13.24 -11.11
C LEU A 16 23.20 -11.95 -11.81
N ARG A 17 22.15 -11.93 -12.65
CA ARG A 17 21.94 -10.76 -13.53
C ARG A 17 20.87 -9.73 -13.20
N GLU A 18 19.86 -9.98 -12.37
CA GLU A 18 18.90 -8.89 -12.03
C GLU A 18 18.52 -8.82 -10.54
N ARG A 19 19.51 -9.02 -9.66
CA ARG A 19 19.58 -8.26 -8.40
C ARG A 19 19.85 -6.79 -8.73
N CYS A 20 18.80 -5.97 -8.88
CA CYS A 20 18.93 -4.51 -8.98
C CYS A 20 18.02 -3.79 -7.97
N PHE A 21 18.68 -3.33 -6.90
CA PHE A 21 18.38 -2.20 -6.02
C PHE A 21 17.26 -2.29 -4.97
N ILE A 22 17.68 -2.00 -3.74
CA ILE A 22 17.22 -2.60 -2.49
C ILE A 22 16.44 -1.59 -1.67
N SER A 23 15.47 -2.13 -0.95
CA SER A 23 14.89 -1.55 0.25
C SER A 23 14.87 -2.68 1.31
N ALA A 24 15.42 -2.43 2.51
CA ALA A 24 15.60 -3.46 3.55
C ALA A 24 14.26 -4.00 4.08
N SER A 25 13.19 -3.28 3.79
CA SER A 25 11.80 -3.65 4.02
C SER A 25 11.34 -4.78 3.09
N GLN A 26 11.81 -4.78 1.84
CA GLN A 26 11.38 -5.70 0.78
C GLN A 26 11.98 -7.10 0.94
N ARG A 27 13.26 -7.20 1.33
CA ARG A 27 13.87 -8.50 1.70
C ARG A 27 13.18 -9.14 2.90
N ARG A 28 12.79 -8.36 3.91
CA ARG A 28 12.11 -8.90 5.10
C ARG A 28 10.68 -9.34 4.81
N PHE A 29 9.97 -8.66 3.91
CA PHE A 29 8.64 -9.07 3.47
C PHE A 29 8.68 -10.29 2.54
N GLU A 30 9.66 -10.37 1.63
CA GLU A 30 9.90 -11.56 0.79
C GLU A 30 10.42 -12.74 1.61
N ASP A 31 11.29 -12.54 2.60
CA ASP A 31 11.75 -13.60 3.51
C ASP A 31 10.63 -14.09 4.43
N LEU A 32 9.70 -13.21 4.86
CA LEU A 32 8.50 -13.61 5.59
C LEU A 32 7.48 -14.30 4.67
N PHE A 33 7.36 -13.83 3.43
CA PHE A 33 6.47 -14.42 2.41
C PHE A 33 7.01 -15.78 1.94
N GLU A 34 8.32 -15.94 1.76
CA GLU A 34 9.00 -17.21 1.49
C GLU A 34 9.01 -18.11 2.73
N GLN A 35 9.14 -17.61 3.97
CA GLN A 35 8.98 -18.44 5.17
C GLN A 35 7.53 -18.91 5.36
N ILE A 36 6.54 -18.09 4.99
CA ILE A 36 5.12 -18.48 4.94
C ILE A 36 4.91 -19.49 3.79
N HIS A 37 5.52 -19.28 2.61
CA HIS A 37 5.41 -20.19 1.47
C HIS A 37 6.14 -21.54 1.67
N GLN A 38 7.32 -21.54 2.31
CA GLN A 38 8.10 -22.74 2.64
C GLN A 38 7.47 -23.56 3.78
N HIS A 39 6.56 -22.98 4.58
CA HIS A 39 5.89 -23.65 5.69
C HIS A 39 4.44 -24.08 5.40
N PHE A 40 3.86 -23.67 4.26
CA PHE A 40 2.51 -24.07 3.83
C PHE A 40 2.49 -24.47 2.34
N PRO A 41 2.95 -25.70 1.99
CA PRO A 41 3.27 -26.10 0.61
C PRO A 41 2.07 -26.56 -0.24
N HIS A 42 0.83 -26.44 0.23
CA HIS A 42 -0.34 -26.94 -0.52
C HIS A 42 -1.19 -25.82 -1.09
N SER A 43 -0.66 -25.16 -2.11
CA SER A 43 -1.47 -24.52 -3.15
C SER A 43 -1.00 -25.01 -4.51
N GLN A 44 -1.71 -26.00 -5.07
CA GLN A 44 -1.71 -26.23 -6.52
C GLN A 44 -2.32 -24.99 -7.18
N ILE A 45 -1.45 -24.11 -7.68
CA ILE A 45 -1.80 -23.15 -8.73
C ILE A 45 -0.98 -23.56 -9.94
N PHE A 46 -1.69 -23.75 -11.06
CA PHE A 46 -1.19 -24.20 -12.35
C PHE A 46 0.14 -23.52 -12.74
N SER A 47 1.22 -24.28 -12.69
CA SER A 47 2.47 -23.99 -13.37
C SER A 47 2.28 -24.23 -14.86
N ASN A 48 1.97 -23.20 -15.63
CA ASN A 48 2.14 -23.21 -17.08
C ASN A 48 2.97 -21.99 -17.48
N SER A 49 4.26 -22.02 -17.15
CA SER A 49 5.24 -21.02 -17.60
C SER A 49 6.18 -21.51 -18.70
N ASP A 50 6.14 -22.78 -19.13
CA ASP A 50 7.10 -23.30 -20.13
C ASP A 50 6.51 -23.78 -21.46
N GLU A 51 5.19 -23.70 -21.67
CA GLU A 51 4.57 -24.04 -22.97
C GLU A 51 4.25 -22.83 -23.85
N CYS A 52 4.53 -21.60 -23.41
CA CYS A 52 4.25 -20.38 -24.17
C CYS A 52 5.40 -19.95 -25.10
N LEU A 53 6.57 -20.60 -25.06
CA LEU A 53 7.74 -20.21 -25.86
C LEU A 53 8.12 -21.20 -26.98
N LYS A 54 7.41 -22.32 -27.16
CA LYS A 54 7.66 -23.26 -28.27
C LYS A 54 6.52 -23.47 -29.27
N ASN A 55 5.40 -22.75 -29.16
CA ASN A 55 4.32 -22.80 -30.16
C ASN A 55 4.17 -21.52 -31.00
N LYS A 56 5.29 -20.85 -31.30
CA LYS A 56 5.31 -19.70 -32.21
C LYS A 56 5.34 -20.04 -33.70
N GLU A 57 5.40 -21.32 -34.12
CA GLU A 57 5.37 -21.68 -35.56
C GLU A 57 4.53 -22.93 -35.92
N GLY A 58 3.76 -23.52 -35.00
CA GLY A 58 3.18 -24.86 -35.21
C GLY A 58 1.65 -25.00 -35.18
N ILE A 59 0.88 -23.98 -34.78
CA ILE A 59 -0.58 -24.10 -34.64
C ILE A 59 -1.26 -23.03 -35.50
N MET A 60 -1.07 -23.17 -36.82
CA MET A 60 -1.79 -22.40 -37.84
C MET A 60 -2.84 -23.25 -38.58
N LYS A 61 -3.32 -24.37 -38.03
CA LYS A 61 -4.45 -25.14 -38.59
C LYS A 61 -5.29 -25.80 -37.50
N ASN A 62 -6.59 -25.49 -37.54
CA ASN A 62 -7.72 -26.24 -36.96
C ASN A 62 -7.93 -26.20 -35.44
N VAL A 63 -8.60 -25.15 -34.95
CA VAL A 63 -9.79 -25.32 -34.12
C VAL A 63 -10.82 -24.25 -34.52
N HIS A 64 -11.87 -24.71 -35.19
CA HIS A 64 -13.09 -23.94 -35.46
C HIS A 64 -13.79 -23.56 -34.16
N TYR A 65 -14.01 -22.27 -33.93
CA TYR A 65 -15.20 -21.80 -33.25
C TYR A 65 -16.13 -21.15 -34.27
N LYS A 66 -17.37 -21.66 -34.27
CA LYS A 66 -18.46 -21.35 -35.20
C LYS A 66 -18.72 -19.84 -35.29
N SER A 67 -18.69 -19.32 -36.52
CA SER A 67 -19.34 -18.06 -36.85
C SER A 67 -20.85 -18.20 -36.61
N SER A 68 -21.40 -17.37 -35.74
CA SER A 68 -22.77 -16.90 -35.94
C SER A 68 -22.66 -15.50 -36.48
N LYS A 69 -22.94 -15.38 -37.79
CA LYS A 69 -23.26 -14.12 -38.44
C LYS A 69 -24.53 -13.61 -37.76
N ASP A 70 -24.43 -12.48 -37.07
CA ASP A 70 -25.53 -11.53 -36.99
C ASP A 70 -24.91 -10.14 -37.13
N SER A 71 -25.31 -9.49 -38.22
CA SER A 71 -24.94 -8.15 -38.64
C SER A 71 -25.26 -7.13 -37.56
N ILE A 72 -24.23 -6.43 -37.06
CA ILE A 72 -24.43 -5.18 -36.33
C ILE A 72 -24.73 -4.11 -37.39
N SER A 73 -26.01 -3.81 -37.56
CA SER A 73 -26.50 -2.65 -38.29
C SER A 73 -25.96 -1.38 -37.64
N ILE A 74 -25.27 -0.56 -38.43
CA ILE A 74 -24.96 0.83 -38.09
C ILE A 74 -26.26 1.60 -38.30
N ASP A 75 -27.04 1.78 -37.23
CA ASP A 75 -28.21 2.64 -37.28
C ASP A 75 -27.77 4.10 -37.28
N HIS A 76 -27.81 4.68 -38.49
CA HIS A 76 -27.91 6.11 -38.69
C HIS A 76 -29.20 6.63 -38.05
N LEU A 77 -29.07 7.39 -36.97
CA LEU A 77 -30.13 8.30 -36.53
C LEU A 77 -29.66 9.75 -36.73
N ASN A 78 -30.11 10.31 -37.85
CA ASN A 78 -30.30 11.74 -38.05
C ASN A 78 -31.17 12.30 -36.92
N ILE A 79 -30.81 13.47 -36.38
CA ILE A 79 -31.73 14.59 -36.13
C ILE A 79 -30.90 15.89 -36.02
N HIS A 80 -31.14 16.73 -37.03
CA HIS A 80 -31.11 18.19 -37.15
C HIS A 80 -29.88 19.02 -36.76
N ASP A 81 -29.27 19.55 -37.83
CA ASP A 81 -28.73 20.90 -38.03
C ASP A 81 -29.03 21.91 -36.92
N ASP A 82 -27.97 22.46 -36.34
CA ASP A 82 -27.80 23.92 -36.23
C ASP A 82 -26.36 24.27 -36.64
N ASN A 83 -26.24 24.76 -37.87
CA ASN A 83 -25.03 25.34 -38.44
C ASN A 83 -24.66 26.63 -37.70
N VAL A 84 -23.53 26.65 -36.99
CA VAL A 84 -22.69 27.85 -36.88
C VAL A 84 -21.20 27.48 -36.86
N CYS A 85 -20.54 27.82 -37.97
CA CYS A 85 -19.12 28.12 -38.15
C CYS A 85 -18.06 27.02 -37.96
N ASN A 86 -17.76 26.37 -39.08
CA ASN A 86 -16.40 25.95 -39.44
C ASN A 86 -15.47 27.18 -39.53
N GLU A 87 -14.53 27.31 -38.61
CA GLU A 87 -13.24 27.96 -38.88
C GLU A 87 -12.09 27.28 -38.11
N LYS A 88 -11.16 26.73 -38.90
CA LYS A 88 -9.70 26.64 -38.67
C LYS A 88 -9.20 25.68 -37.58
N ASN A 89 -8.47 24.68 -38.08
CA ASN A 89 -7.40 23.95 -37.38
C ASN A 89 -6.55 24.87 -36.49
N GLN A 90 -6.78 24.79 -35.18
CA GLN A 90 -5.84 25.16 -34.13
C GLN A 90 -5.84 24.00 -33.15
N TYR A 91 -4.66 23.58 -32.69
CA TYR A 91 -4.50 22.66 -31.56
C TYR A 91 -5.29 23.20 -30.37
N THR A 92 -6.55 22.79 -30.26
CA THR A 92 -7.43 23.20 -29.17
C THR A 92 -7.03 22.34 -27.99
N ASN A 93 -6.55 22.99 -26.93
CA ASN A 93 -6.21 22.30 -25.71
C ASN A 93 -7.50 21.63 -25.18
N ASP A 94 -7.56 20.30 -25.21
CA ASP A 94 -8.74 19.49 -24.84
C ASP A 94 -9.30 19.91 -23.48
N LEU A 95 -8.43 20.40 -22.59
CA LEU A 95 -8.75 20.95 -21.27
C LEU A 95 -9.81 22.07 -21.27
N PHE A 96 -10.07 22.69 -22.43
CA PHE A 96 -11.08 23.75 -22.62
C PHE A 96 -12.43 23.22 -23.11
N LEU A 97 -12.57 21.91 -23.29
CA LEU A 97 -13.84 21.26 -23.61
C LEU A 97 -14.74 21.17 -22.37
N GLU A 98 -16.05 21.28 -22.58
CA GLU A 98 -17.07 21.10 -21.54
C GLU A 98 -17.37 19.62 -21.27
N SER A 99 -17.32 18.79 -22.32
CA SER A 99 -17.54 17.35 -22.26
C SER A 99 -16.54 16.63 -23.16
N VAL A 100 -16.10 15.47 -22.69
CA VAL A 100 -15.09 14.62 -23.34
C VAL A 100 -15.55 13.18 -23.48
N SER A 101 -16.86 12.95 -23.52
CA SER A 101 -17.42 11.60 -23.63
C SER A 101 -16.87 10.85 -24.86
N HIS A 102 -16.51 11.56 -25.92
CA HIS A 102 -15.90 11.03 -27.13
C HIS A 102 -14.38 10.75 -27.02
N LEU A 103 -13.70 11.30 -26.02
CA LEU A 103 -12.27 11.09 -25.74
C LEU A 103 -12.02 10.06 -24.61
N LEU A 104 -13.10 9.49 -24.07
CA LEU A 104 -13.09 8.46 -23.05
C LEU A 104 -13.45 7.11 -23.66
N VAL A 105 -12.78 6.06 -23.18
CA VAL A 105 -13.03 4.68 -23.60
C VAL A 105 -13.94 4.03 -22.56
N PHE A 106 -15.06 3.48 -23.01
CA PHE A 106 -16.04 2.78 -22.18
C PHE A 106 -16.21 1.32 -22.60
N ASN A 107 -16.49 0.45 -21.64
CA ASN A 107 -17.05 -0.87 -21.84
C ASN A 107 -18.25 -1.02 -20.90
N LEU A 108 -19.45 -0.95 -21.48
CA LEU A 108 -20.73 -0.90 -20.76
C LEU A 108 -21.11 -2.23 -20.08
N ASN A 109 -20.37 -3.31 -20.34
CA ASN A 109 -20.65 -4.63 -19.76
C ASN A 109 -20.00 -4.84 -18.39
N GLU A 110 -19.11 -3.94 -17.95
CA GLU A 110 -18.47 -4.04 -16.62
C GLU A 110 -18.64 -2.75 -15.84
N ASP A 111 -18.58 -2.85 -14.51
CA ASP A 111 -18.81 -1.75 -13.57
C ASP A 111 -17.51 -1.42 -12.79
N PRO A 112 -17.01 -0.17 -12.85
CA PRO A 112 -17.50 0.94 -13.66
C PRO A 112 -17.24 0.74 -15.16
N PRO A 113 -18.02 1.43 -16.01
CA PRO A 113 -17.90 1.31 -17.46
C PRO A 113 -16.66 2.00 -18.04
N LEU A 114 -16.06 2.96 -17.32
CA LEU A 114 -14.90 3.70 -17.81
C LEU A 114 -13.64 2.82 -17.81
N ARG A 115 -13.00 2.69 -18.98
CA ARG A 115 -11.75 1.92 -19.16
C ARG A 115 -10.53 2.81 -19.28
N GLY A 116 -10.65 3.99 -19.89
CA GLY A 116 -9.50 4.86 -20.10
C GLY A 116 -9.80 6.18 -20.78
N GLY A 117 -8.76 6.97 -21.03
CA GLY A 117 -8.83 8.26 -21.72
C GLY A 117 -7.48 8.98 -21.70
N SER A 118 -7.37 10.09 -22.45
CA SER A 118 -6.21 10.98 -22.32
C SER A 118 -6.19 11.63 -20.92
N ILE A 119 -5.02 12.11 -20.50
CA ILE A 119 -4.87 12.81 -19.20
C ILE A 119 -5.89 13.96 -19.09
N ASP A 120 -6.02 14.77 -20.13
CA ASP A 120 -6.95 15.91 -20.14
C ASP A 120 -8.40 15.45 -20.08
N ALA A 121 -8.77 14.39 -20.82
CA ALA A 121 -10.13 13.83 -20.75
C ALA A 121 -10.48 13.33 -19.33
N LEU A 122 -9.53 12.69 -18.64
CA LEU A 122 -9.73 12.24 -17.26
C LEU A 122 -9.86 13.43 -16.29
N ILE A 123 -9.06 14.49 -16.45
CA ILE A 123 -9.18 15.72 -15.65
C ILE A 123 -10.54 16.40 -15.87
N ILE A 124 -11.01 16.46 -17.11
CA ILE A 124 -12.30 17.07 -17.45
C ILE A 124 -13.44 16.31 -16.80
N ARG A 125 -13.40 14.96 -16.83
CA ARG A 125 -14.36 14.14 -16.09
C ARG A 125 -14.27 14.36 -14.58
N ALA A 126 -13.06 14.47 -14.03
CA ALA A 126 -12.86 14.67 -12.59
C ALA A 126 -13.37 16.04 -12.11
N THR A 127 -13.46 17.01 -13.02
CA THR A 127 -14.01 18.35 -12.79
C THR A 127 -15.43 18.53 -13.32
N SER A 128 -16.09 17.43 -13.69
CA SER A 128 -17.49 17.43 -14.13
C SER A 128 -18.42 17.86 -12.98
N PRO A 129 -19.44 18.70 -13.26
CA PRO A 129 -20.43 19.09 -12.26
C PRO A 129 -21.44 17.98 -11.90
N ASP A 130 -21.35 16.79 -12.51
CA ASP A 130 -22.25 15.66 -12.24
C ASP A 130 -21.91 14.98 -10.91
N LYS A 131 -22.92 14.83 -10.03
CA LYS A 131 -22.78 14.16 -8.73
C LYS A 131 -22.58 12.66 -8.84
N LYS A 132 -22.93 12.06 -9.99
CA LYS A 132 -22.76 10.61 -10.23
C LYS A 132 -21.29 10.18 -10.28
N ASP A 133 -20.36 11.12 -10.49
CA ASP A 133 -18.92 10.86 -10.61
C ASP A 133 -18.16 10.96 -9.28
N PHE A 134 -18.81 10.95 -8.10
CA PHE A 134 -18.08 11.06 -6.82
C PHE A 134 -17.02 9.96 -6.64
N LEU A 135 -17.39 8.69 -6.84
CA LEU A 135 -16.43 7.58 -6.74
C LEU A 135 -15.31 7.67 -7.80
N TYR A 136 -15.64 8.20 -8.98
CA TYR A 136 -14.63 8.49 -10.01
C TYR A 136 -13.64 9.55 -9.53
N GLN A 137 -14.09 10.64 -8.93
CA GLN A 137 -13.22 11.67 -8.36
C GLN A 137 -12.34 11.11 -7.24
N GLU A 138 -12.89 10.25 -6.37
CA GLU A 138 -12.11 9.56 -5.34
C GLU A 138 -11.03 8.67 -5.95
N ALA A 139 -11.36 7.89 -6.97
CA ALA A 139 -10.42 7.04 -7.69
C ALA A 139 -9.32 7.86 -8.37
N PHE A 140 -9.71 8.93 -9.07
CA PHE A 140 -8.80 9.86 -9.73
C PHE A 140 -7.81 10.44 -8.72
N LEU A 141 -8.28 11.05 -7.63
CA LEU A 141 -7.42 11.67 -6.62
C LEU A 141 -6.49 10.65 -5.93
N THR A 142 -6.96 9.44 -5.71
CA THR A 142 -6.15 8.39 -5.09
C THR A 142 -4.99 7.94 -5.99
N THR A 143 -5.18 7.97 -7.31
CA THR A 143 -4.30 7.26 -8.26
C THR A 143 -3.62 8.14 -9.30
N TYR A 144 -3.95 9.44 -9.38
CA TYR A 144 -3.49 10.33 -10.46
C TYR A 144 -1.97 10.34 -10.62
N ARG A 145 -1.26 10.19 -9.49
CA ARG A 145 0.20 10.13 -9.39
C ARG A 145 0.86 9.06 -10.27
N THR A 146 0.08 8.06 -10.70
CA THR A 146 0.53 6.99 -11.60
C THR A 146 0.48 7.37 -13.09
N PHE A 147 -0.05 8.55 -13.43
CA PHE A 147 -0.17 8.98 -14.83
C PHE A 147 -0.04 10.50 -15.06
N VAL A 148 -0.09 11.32 -14.01
CA VAL A 148 0.16 12.77 -14.07
C VAL A 148 0.82 13.24 -12.78
N SER A 149 1.83 14.10 -12.88
CA SER A 149 2.51 14.63 -11.68
C SER A 149 1.61 15.61 -10.92
N PRO A 150 1.80 15.78 -9.59
CA PRO A 150 1.07 16.80 -8.84
C PRO A 150 1.25 18.21 -9.40
N SER A 151 2.44 18.55 -9.87
CA SER A 151 2.74 19.85 -10.49
C SER A 151 1.94 20.07 -11.77
N ASP A 152 1.95 19.10 -12.68
CA ASP A 152 1.23 19.19 -13.96
C ASP A 152 -0.29 19.20 -13.75
N LEU A 153 -0.79 18.41 -12.79
CA LEU A 153 -2.21 18.40 -12.44
C LEU A 153 -2.65 19.76 -11.88
N VAL A 154 -1.87 20.34 -10.97
CA VAL A 154 -2.16 21.67 -10.43
C VAL A 154 -2.17 22.72 -11.54
N GLU A 155 -1.19 22.68 -12.45
CA GLU A 155 -1.13 23.61 -13.58
C GLU A 155 -2.37 23.46 -14.49
N LYS A 156 -2.72 22.24 -14.88
CA LYS A 156 -3.92 21.97 -15.70
C LYS A 156 -5.21 22.41 -15.00
N LEU A 157 -5.35 22.20 -13.70
CA LEU A 157 -6.54 22.68 -12.97
C LEU A 157 -6.62 24.20 -12.90
N ILE A 158 -5.48 24.90 -12.75
CA ILE A 158 -5.40 26.37 -12.81
C ILE A 158 -5.75 26.88 -14.22
N GLN A 159 -5.23 26.25 -15.27
CA GLN A 159 -5.55 26.60 -16.66
C GLN A 159 -7.07 26.45 -16.92
N ARG A 160 -7.65 25.32 -16.51
CA ARG A 160 -9.08 25.06 -16.67
C ARG A 160 -9.94 26.06 -15.90
N TYR A 161 -9.60 26.35 -14.64
CA TYR A 161 -10.27 27.41 -13.87
C TYR A 161 -10.22 28.75 -14.63
N THR A 162 -9.01 29.17 -15.01
CA THR A 162 -8.75 30.50 -15.58
C THR A 162 -9.47 30.71 -16.91
N TYR A 163 -9.64 29.64 -17.69
CA TYR A 163 -10.40 29.65 -18.94
C TYR A 163 -11.91 29.81 -18.69
N PHE A 164 -12.51 28.93 -17.88
CA PHE A 164 -13.97 28.93 -17.70
C PHE A 164 -14.50 30.06 -16.81
N ASP A 165 -13.66 30.62 -15.94
CA ASP A 165 -14.00 31.76 -15.08
C ASP A 165 -14.36 33.02 -15.88
N GLN A 166 -13.89 33.12 -17.12
CA GLN A 166 -14.17 34.25 -18.02
C GLN A 166 -15.60 34.24 -18.57
N PHE A 167 -16.32 33.12 -18.45
CA PHE A 167 -17.65 32.96 -19.03
C PHE A 167 -18.70 32.82 -17.91
N ASP A 168 -19.63 33.76 -17.83
CA ASP A 168 -20.65 33.78 -16.76
C ASP A 168 -21.48 32.49 -16.68
N ASN A 169 -21.86 31.93 -17.83
CA ASN A 169 -22.60 30.66 -17.90
C ASN A 169 -21.76 29.42 -17.58
N LYS A 170 -20.42 29.53 -17.54
CA LYS A 170 -19.51 28.40 -17.28
C LYS A 170 -18.75 28.50 -15.95
N LYS A 171 -19.04 29.50 -15.12
CA LYS A 171 -18.49 29.64 -13.75
C LYS A 171 -18.67 28.40 -12.89
N LYS A 172 -19.69 27.57 -13.15
CA LYS A 172 -19.86 26.28 -12.46
C LYS A 172 -18.66 25.36 -12.72
N ILE A 173 -18.22 25.20 -13.97
CA ILE A 173 -17.07 24.35 -14.33
C ILE A 173 -15.80 24.87 -13.65
N ALA A 174 -15.57 26.18 -13.68
CA ALA A 174 -14.45 26.81 -12.99
C ALA A 174 -14.44 26.46 -11.49
N ARG A 175 -15.57 26.57 -10.80
CA ARG A 175 -15.69 26.23 -9.38
C ARG A 175 -15.36 24.76 -9.08
N TYR A 176 -15.74 23.81 -9.94
CA TYR A 176 -15.40 22.39 -9.76
C TYR A 176 -13.90 22.14 -10.00
N ALA A 177 -13.30 22.79 -11.00
CA ALA A 177 -11.85 22.75 -11.20
C ALA A 177 -11.08 23.29 -9.99
N PHE A 178 -11.52 24.43 -9.44
CA PHE A 178 -10.96 25.00 -8.22
C PHE A 178 -11.16 24.08 -7.01
N SER A 179 -12.34 23.48 -6.86
CA SER A 179 -12.62 22.53 -5.78
C SER A 179 -11.67 21.33 -5.84
N LEU A 180 -11.47 20.75 -7.04
CA LEU A 180 -10.54 19.64 -7.22
C LEU A 180 -9.09 20.07 -6.95
N LEU A 181 -8.70 21.28 -7.36
CA LEU A 181 -7.38 21.87 -7.08
C LEU A 181 -7.11 21.93 -5.56
N ILE A 182 -8.08 22.40 -4.78
CA ILE A 182 -7.95 22.42 -3.31
C ILE A 182 -7.77 21.02 -2.75
N ARG A 183 -8.50 20.02 -3.27
CA ARG A 183 -8.36 18.62 -2.83
C ARG A 183 -6.99 18.05 -3.17
N VAL A 184 -6.49 18.31 -4.38
CA VAL A 184 -5.13 17.89 -4.79
C VAL A 184 -4.09 18.49 -3.86
N ILE A 185 -4.14 19.81 -3.61
CA ILE A 185 -3.19 20.49 -2.70
C ILE A 185 -3.27 19.92 -1.27
N ASP A 186 -4.48 19.56 -0.80
CA ASP A 186 -4.66 18.97 0.53
C ASP A 186 -4.10 17.54 0.64
N GLU A 187 -3.82 16.87 -0.48
CA GLU A 187 -3.22 15.53 -0.50
C GLU A 187 -1.73 15.53 -0.86
N ILE A 188 -1.14 16.69 -1.17
CA ILE A 188 0.31 16.81 -1.45
C ILE A 188 1.08 16.97 -0.15
N ASP A 189 2.16 16.21 0.01
CA ASP A 189 3.10 16.33 1.13
C ASP A 189 4.56 16.40 0.62
N ASN A 190 5.29 15.28 0.61
CA ASN A 190 6.71 15.22 0.21
C ASN A 190 7.01 15.67 -1.24
N GLU A 191 5.97 15.91 -2.04
CA GLU A 191 6.05 16.28 -3.45
C GLU A 191 5.97 17.81 -3.69
N LEU A 192 5.98 18.60 -2.60
CA LEU A 192 5.95 20.07 -2.64
C LEU A 192 7.28 20.65 -3.15
N SER A 193 7.38 20.82 -4.46
CA SER A 193 8.53 21.53 -5.07
C SER A 193 8.43 23.05 -4.94
N GLU A 194 9.56 23.75 -4.92
CA GLU A 194 9.58 25.23 -4.97
C GLU A 194 8.81 25.81 -6.15
N ASN A 195 8.89 25.15 -7.31
CA ASN A 195 8.18 25.57 -8.51
C ASN A 195 6.67 25.49 -8.31
N LEU A 196 6.18 24.40 -7.70
CA LEU A 196 4.78 24.25 -7.35
C LEU A 196 4.30 25.35 -6.39
N ILE A 197 5.10 25.67 -5.37
CA ILE A 197 4.79 26.75 -4.41
C ILE A 197 4.72 28.10 -5.13
N LYS A 198 5.67 28.39 -6.03
CA LYS A 198 5.68 29.62 -6.84
C LYS A 198 4.44 29.70 -7.73
N ASN A 199 4.08 28.60 -8.40
CA ASN A 199 2.89 28.51 -9.25
C ASN A 199 1.59 28.78 -8.46
N ILE A 200 1.43 28.13 -7.30
CA ILE A 200 0.27 28.35 -6.43
C ILE A 200 0.23 29.81 -5.93
N SER A 201 1.36 30.37 -5.52
CA SER A 201 1.46 31.74 -5.02
C SER A 201 1.14 32.78 -6.10
N HIS A 202 1.60 32.54 -7.32
CA HIS A 202 1.26 33.37 -8.48
C HIS A 202 -0.25 33.32 -8.73
N PHE A 203 -0.86 32.14 -8.72
CA PHE A 203 -2.30 31.99 -8.94
C PHE A 203 -3.13 32.64 -7.82
N VAL A 204 -2.72 32.54 -6.55
CA VAL A 204 -3.33 33.29 -5.43
C VAL A 204 -3.30 34.80 -5.71
N THR A 205 -2.17 35.32 -6.17
CA THR A 205 -2.04 36.75 -6.51
C THR A 205 -2.98 37.14 -7.65
N THR A 206 -3.11 36.29 -8.67
CA THR A 206 -4.05 36.48 -9.78
C THR A 206 -5.51 36.51 -9.30
N LEU A 207 -5.92 35.61 -8.40
CA LEU A 207 -7.26 35.61 -7.81
C LEU A 207 -7.54 36.91 -7.05
N ILE A 208 -6.59 37.39 -6.25
CA ILE A 208 -6.72 38.64 -5.50
C ILE A 208 -6.89 39.83 -6.46
N ARG A 209 -6.07 39.90 -7.51
CA ARG A 209 -6.14 40.98 -8.52
C ARG A 209 -7.47 40.99 -9.29
N ARG A 210 -8.10 39.83 -9.45
CA ARG A 210 -9.43 39.68 -10.07
C ARG A 210 -10.60 39.92 -9.10
N GLY A 211 -10.33 40.15 -7.81
CA GLY A 211 -11.37 40.35 -6.79
C GLY A 211 -11.92 39.08 -6.16
N GLU A 212 -11.40 37.89 -6.51
CA GLU A 212 -11.80 36.58 -5.96
C GLU A 212 -11.15 36.31 -4.59
N LEU A 213 -11.38 37.20 -3.64
CA LEU A 213 -10.69 37.24 -2.35
C LEU A 213 -10.89 35.97 -1.51
N GLN A 214 -12.09 35.39 -1.53
CA GLN A 214 -12.40 34.18 -0.76
C GLN A 214 -11.66 32.96 -1.30
N LEU A 215 -11.64 32.79 -2.63
CA LEU A 215 -10.90 31.70 -3.28
C LEU A 215 -9.40 31.85 -3.03
N GLY A 216 -8.85 33.06 -3.21
CA GLY A 216 -7.45 33.36 -2.90
C GLY A 216 -7.09 33.05 -1.44
N LYS A 217 -7.94 33.42 -0.47
CA LYS A 217 -7.75 33.14 0.95
C LYS A 217 -7.75 31.64 1.26
N VAL A 218 -8.71 30.89 0.71
CA VAL A 218 -8.80 29.43 0.93
C VAL A 218 -7.58 28.72 0.37
N LEU A 219 -7.20 29.03 -0.86
CA LEU A 219 -6.03 28.43 -1.53
C LEU A 219 -4.74 28.73 -0.77
N ARG A 220 -4.51 30.00 -0.41
CA ARG A 220 -3.33 30.43 0.35
C ARG A 220 -3.23 29.71 1.70
N ARG A 221 -4.34 29.61 2.43
CA ARG A 221 -4.36 28.92 3.73
C ARG A 221 -3.98 27.46 3.55
N LYS A 222 -4.62 26.76 2.60
CA LYS A 222 -4.37 25.34 2.34
C LYS A 222 -2.92 25.08 1.90
N SER A 223 -2.37 25.90 1.00
CA SER A 223 -0.98 25.76 0.58
C SER A 223 0.01 26.04 1.71
N LEU A 224 -0.26 27.02 2.57
CA LEU A 224 0.60 27.36 3.70
C LEU A 224 0.58 26.26 4.77
N GLU A 225 -0.59 25.72 5.12
CA GLU A 225 -0.72 24.59 6.04
C GLU A 225 0.15 23.39 5.63
N ARG A 226 0.25 23.14 4.32
CA ARG A 226 1.07 22.05 3.76
C ARG A 226 2.55 22.38 3.79
N PHE A 227 2.92 23.60 3.41
CA PHE A 227 4.31 24.06 3.46
C PHE A 227 4.90 24.06 4.87
N THR A 228 4.13 24.51 5.87
CA THR A 228 4.59 24.50 7.28
C THR A 228 4.79 23.08 7.80
N LYS A 229 3.90 22.14 7.43
CA LYS A 229 4.05 20.72 7.78
C LYS A 229 5.31 20.09 7.17
N PHE A 230 5.57 20.41 5.90
CA PHE A 230 6.78 19.95 5.21
C PHE A 230 8.06 20.44 5.91
N GLN A 231 8.12 21.72 6.32
CA GLN A 231 9.24 22.25 7.08
C GLN A 231 9.39 21.58 8.46
N SER A 232 8.30 21.44 9.23
CA SER A 232 8.38 20.80 10.55
C SER A 232 8.83 19.34 10.48
N ASN A 233 8.46 18.61 9.43
CA ASN A 233 8.92 17.23 9.23
C ASN A 233 10.42 17.16 8.88
N SER A 234 10.95 18.17 8.19
CA SER A 234 12.40 18.26 7.90
C SER A 234 13.25 18.61 9.12
N GLU A 235 12.71 19.40 10.06
CA GLU A 235 13.41 19.81 11.29
C GLU A 235 13.33 18.74 12.41
N HIS A 236 12.31 17.88 12.42
CA HIS A 236 12.14 16.82 13.43
C HIS A 236 12.92 15.51 13.16
N SER A 237 13.89 15.53 12.25
CA SER A 237 14.83 14.39 12.07
C SER A 237 15.85 14.26 13.21
N GLN A 238 15.88 15.21 14.15
CA GLN A 238 16.48 15.04 15.47
C GLN A 238 15.36 14.73 16.47
N GLN A 239 15.12 13.45 16.73
CA GLN A 239 14.28 13.06 17.86
C GLN A 239 14.84 13.71 19.12
N ASP A 240 14.01 14.52 19.78
CA ASP A 240 14.14 14.78 21.20
C ASP A 240 14.13 13.42 21.90
N VAL A 241 15.32 12.92 22.21
CA VAL A 241 15.50 11.93 23.25
C VAL A 241 15.05 12.64 24.51
N VAL A 242 13.76 12.53 24.84
CA VAL A 242 13.30 12.85 26.18
C VAL A 242 13.97 11.81 27.07
N LEU A 243 15.14 12.18 27.59
CA LEU A 243 15.79 11.50 28.70
C LEU A 243 14.86 11.66 29.90
N ILE A 244 13.85 10.80 29.99
CA ILE A 244 13.05 10.66 31.19
C ILE A 244 13.97 9.99 32.21
N GLN A 245 14.75 10.82 32.90
CA GLN A 245 15.52 10.39 34.04
C GLN A 245 14.57 10.17 35.23
N ASN A 246 14.72 8.97 35.80
CA ASN A 246 14.47 8.55 37.18
C ASN A 246 13.08 8.05 37.58
N SER A 247 12.99 6.72 37.65
CA SER A 247 12.79 6.07 38.95
C SER A 247 13.73 4.85 39.05
N ILE A 248 14.65 4.88 40.01
CA ILE A 248 15.61 3.81 40.29
C ILE A 248 14.84 2.63 40.93
N SER A 249 14.22 1.80 40.10
CA SER A 249 13.96 0.41 40.47
C SER A 249 15.20 -0.38 40.06
N SER A 250 15.92 -0.92 41.05
CA SER A 250 17.12 -1.75 40.82
C SER A 250 16.86 -3.01 39.96
N LYS A 251 15.58 -3.38 39.74
CA LYS A 251 15.18 -4.45 38.81
C LYS A 251 14.55 -3.85 37.56
N ARG A 252 15.15 -4.16 36.39
CA ARG A 252 14.50 -3.99 35.08
C ARG A 252 13.24 -4.84 35.04
N ALA A 253 12.13 -4.23 34.65
CA ALA A 253 10.87 -4.95 34.44
C ALA A 253 11.02 -6.01 33.35
N THR A 254 10.24 -7.07 33.46
CA THR A 254 10.19 -8.20 32.53
C THR A 254 8.80 -8.29 31.90
N LEU A 255 8.70 -9.04 30.79
CA LEU A 255 7.44 -9.26 30.09
C LEU A 255 6.30 -9.79 31.00
N LEU A 256 6.67 -10.58 32.02
CA LEU A 256 5.72 -11.22 32.93
C LEU A 256 5.17 -10.26 34.00
N ASP A 257 5.77 -9.07 34.17
CA ASP A 257 5.36 -8.09 35.19
C ASP A 257 4.13 -7.26 34.78
N PHE A 258 3.70 -7.35 33.52
CA PHE A 258 2.57 -6.57 32.97
C PHE A 258 1.43 -7.47 32.55
N HIS A 259 0.17 -7.00 32.55
CA HIS A 259 -0.93 -7.77 31.99
C HIS A 259 -0.85 -7.81 30.45
N SER A 260 -1.35 -8.90 29.86
CA SER A 260 -1.29 -9.09 28.40
C SER A 260 -2.15 -8.07 27.64
N ILE A 261 -3.26 -7.65 28.26
CA ILE A 261 -4.13 -6.60 27.72
C ILE A 261 -3.41 -5.25 27.68
N ASP A 262 -2.77 -4.84 28.78
CA ASP A 262 -2.03 -3.56 28.85
C ASP A 262 -0.92 -3.52 27.79
N ILE A 263 -0.15 -4.61 27.62
CA ILE A 263 0.86 -4.71 26.57
C ILE A 263 0.23 -4.54 25.18
N SER A 264 -0.89 -5.22 24.92
CA SER A 264 -1.56 -5.15 23.61
C SER A 264 -2.14 -3.77 23.30
N GLU A 265 -2.63 -3.05 24.32
CA GLU A 265 -3.11 -1.68 24.16
C GLU A 265 -1.97 -0.73 23.82
N GLN A 266 -0.82 -0.84 24.51
CA GLN A 266 0.33 0.01 24.23
C GLN A 266 0.97 -0.30 22.86
N LEU A 267 1.06 -1.58 22.45
CA LEU A 267 1.45 -1.96 21.08
C LEU A 267 0.51 -1.32 20.05
N THR A 268 -0.79 -1.36 20.32
CA THR A 268 -1.81 -0.80 19.42
C THR A 268 -1.73 0.72 19.34
N LEU A 269 -1.41 1.42 20.42
CA LEU A 269 -1.17 2.86 20.37
C LEU A 269 0.04 3.20 19.49
N LEU A 270 1.15 2.48 19.63
CA LEU A 270 2.37 2.69 18.82
C LEU A 270 2.11 2.42 17.33
N ASP A 271 1.51 1.27 17.02
CA ASP A 271 1.13 0.93 15.65
C ASP A 271 0.17 1.95 15.06
N SER A 272 -0.83 2.41 15.83
CA SER A 272 -1.83 3.38 15.36
C SER A 272 -1.19 4.71 15.02
N GLU A 273 -0.23 5.17 15.83
CA GLU A 273 0.47 6.43 15.59
C GLU A 273 1.25 6.39 14.27
N LEU A 274 1.98 5.29 14.02
CA LEU A 274 2.73 5.11 12.78
C LEU A 274 1.79 4.92 11.58
N PHE A 275 0.76 4.09 11.71
CA PHE A 275 -0.20 3.81 10.63
C PHE A 275 -0.94 5.07 10.17
N LEU A 276 -1.33 5.96 11.09
CA LEU A 276 -2.05 7.20 10.73
C LEU A 276 -1.18 8.20 9.98
N LYS A 277 0.16 8.13 10.10
CA LYS A 277 1.11 8.97 9.35
C LYS A 277 1.25 8.54 7.88
N ILE A 278 1.06 7.25 7.57
CA ILE A 278 1.23 6.70 6.21
C ILE A 278 0.25 7.34 5.22
N GLN A 279 0.73 7.85 4.10
CA GLN A 279 -0.15 8.37 3.04
C GLN A 279 -0.51 7.27 2.03
N LEU A 280 -1.68 7.42 1.38
CA LEU A 280 -2.07 6.46 0.32
C LEU A 280 -1.13 6.53 -0.88
N SER A 281 -0.55 7.71 -1.15
CA SER A 281 0.50 7.91 -2.15
C SER A 281 1.74 7.06 -1.86
N GLU A 282 2.20 6.97 -0.61
CA GLU A 282 3.34 6.13 -0.22
C GLU A 282 3.07 4.65 -0.53
N ILE A 283 1.89 4.16 -0.18
CA ILE A 283 1.50 2.77 -0.45
C ILE A 283 1.45 2.50 -1.97
N LEU A 284 0.92 3.46 -2.73
CA LEU A 284 0.87 3.38 -4.17
C LEU A 284 2.28 3.40 -4.79
N TYR A 285 3.16 4.28 -4.32
CA TYR A 285 4.54 4.40 -4.79
C TYR A 285 5.39 3.17 -4.48
N MET A 286 5.22 2.58 -3.31
CA MET A 286 5.86 1.32 -2.96
C MET A 286 5.42 0.21 -3.93
N SER A 287 4.13 0.14 -4.29
CA SER A 287 3.61 -0.92 -5.18
C SER A 287 4.11 -0.83 -6.64
N ILE A 288 4.72 0.28 -7.02
CA ILE A 288 5.26 0.53 -8.37
C ILE A 288 6.77 0.79 -8.35
N GLU A 289 7.45 0.42 -7.25
CA GLU A 289 8.90 0.43 -7.11
C GLU A 289 9.57 1.80 -7.34
N LYS A 290 8.88 2.89 -6.98
CA LYS A 290 9.45 4.26 -7.09
C LYS A 290 10.64 4.52 -6.16
N GLY A 291 10.86 3.67 -5.15
CA GLY A 291 11.92 3.79 -4.14
C GLY A 291 11.40 4.09 -2.73
N GLU A 292 12.14 3.64 -1.71
CA GLU A 292 11.80 3.81 -0.28
C GLU A 292 11.70 5.30 0.13
N GLU A 293 12.43 6.18 -0.54
CA GLU A 293 12.44 7.64 -0.31
C GLU A 293 11.06 8.30 -0.52
N TYR A 294 10.22 7.72 -1.37
CA TYR A 294 8.85 8.18 -1.61
C TYR A 294 7.85 7.64 -0.59
N SER A 295 8.28 6.77 0.32
CA SER A 295 7.43 6.04 1.27
C SER A 295 7.99 6.00 2.70
N PRO A 296 8.45 7.13 3.27
CA PRO A 296 9.18 7.13 4.55
C PRO A 296 8.34 6.69 5.75
N ASN A 297 7.05 7.05 5.82
CA ASN A 297 6.18 6.63 6.92
C ASN A 297 5.83 5.15 6.81
N LEU A 298 5.60 4.67 5.58
CA LEU A 298 5.39 3.25 5.33
C LEU A 298 6.64 2.42 5.67
N ALA A 299 7.84 2.93 5.35
CA ALA A 299 9.10 2.33 5.72
C ALA A 299 9.26 2.27 7.24
N ALA A 300 8.99 3.37 7.95
CA ALA A 300 9.02 3.42 9.41
C ALA A 300 8.04 2.41 10.05
N PHE A 301 6.83 2.31 9.51
CA PHE A 301 5.83 1.32 9.96
C PHE A 301 6.29 -0.12 9.76
N THR A 302 6.95 -0.39 8.63
CA THR A 302 7.53 -1.71 8.31
C THR A 302 8.73 -2.04 9.21
N VAL A 303 9.62 -1.07 9.47
CA VAL A 303 10.73 -1.25 10.40
C VAL A 303 10.20 -1.57 11.80
N HIS A 304 9.18 -0.85 12.26
CA HIS A 304 8.53 -1.12 13.54
C HIS A 304 7.97 -2.55 13.64
N PHE A 305 7.24 -3.01 12.62
CA PHE A 305 6.74 -4.39 12.54
C PHE A 305 7.87 -5.42 12.71
N ASN A 306 8.98 -5.22 12.00
CA ASN A 306 10.13 -6.11 12.05
C ASN A 306 10.83 -6.09 13.42
N ASN A 307 11.03 -4.90 14.00
CA ASN A 307 11.63 -4.75 15.32
C ASN A 307 10.81 -5.48 16.40
N ILE A 308 9.48 -5.37 16.37
CA ILE A 308 8.60 -6.16 17.26
C ILE A 308 8.86 -7.66 17.07
N SER A 309 8.90 -8.15 15.83
CA SER A 309 9.10 -9.57 15.55
C SER A 309 10.45 -10.06 16.10
N TYR A 310 11.55 -9.37 15.82
CA TYR A 310 12.88 -9.74 16.33
C TYR A 310 12.99 -9.61 17.85
N TRP A 311 12.35 -8.61 18.44
CA TRP A 311 12.31 -8.43 19.88
C TRP A 311 11.61 -9.60 20.57
N VAL A 312 10.45 -10.03 20.06
CA VAL A 312 9.73 -11.22 20.58
C VAL A 312 10.61 -12.48 20.53
N ARG A 313 11.25 -12.74 19.38
CA ARG A 313 12.18 -13.87 19.21
C ARG A 313 13.29 -13.82 20.24
N SER A 314 13.90 -12.65 20.42
CA SER A 314 15.02 -12.44 21.33
C SER A 314 14.61 -12.67 22.79
N ARG A 315 13.48 -12.09 23.23
CA ARG A 315 12.97 -12.26 24.59
C ARG A 315 12.75 -13.72 24.97
N ILE A 316 12.31 -14.56 24.02
CA ILE A 316 12.14 -16.01 24.23
C ILE A 316 13.51 -16.70 24.25
N LEU A 317 14.37 -16.48 23.25
CA LEU A 317 15.66 -17.18 23.10
C LEU A 317 16.68 -16.84 24.20
N GLU A 318 16.58 -15.67 24.82
CA GLU A 318 17.41 -15.25 25.95
C GLU A 318 17.06 -15.98 27.27
N ARG A 319 15.93 -16.69 27.34
CA ARG A 319 15.55 -17.38 28.58
C ARG A 319 16.40 -18.64 28.78
N ASN A 320 17.02 -18.73 29.94
CA ASN A 320 17.98 -19.80 30.28
C ASN A 320 17.34 -21.19 30.40
N SER A 321 16.10 -21.27 30.91
CA SER A 321 15.40 -22.55 31.13
C SER A 321 14.21 -22.74 30.20
N GLN A 322 13.89 -24.01 29.90
CA GLN A 322 12.74 -24.37 29.07
C GLN A 322 11.42 -23.83 29.63
N ARG A 323 11.21 -23.98 30.94
CA ARG A 323 10.03 -23.46 31.62
C ARG A 323 9.86 -21.94 31.47
N GLN A 324 10.96 -21.18 31.55
CA GLN A 324 10.89 -19.73 31.34
C GLN A 324 10.58 -19.37 29.89
N ARG A 325 11.14 -20.12 28.91
CA ARG A 325 10.81 -19.96 27.49
C ARG A 325 9.32 -20.18 27.25
N GLU A 326 8.77 -21.27 27.79
CA GLU A 326 7.34 -21.59 27.69
C GLU A 326 6.46 -20.51 28.31
N ASN A 327 6.79 -20.02 29.50
CA ASN A 327 6.04 -18.93 30.14
C ASN A 327 6.01 -17.66 29.27
N TYR A 328 7.13 -17.30 28.63
CA TYR A 328 7.20 -16.14 27.73
C TYR A 328 6.41 -16.39 26.43
N PHE A 329 6.54 -17.58 25.85
CA PHE A 329 5.81 -17.98 24.65
C PHE A 329 4.29 -17.91 24.89
N GLU A 330 3.80 -18.50 25.98
CA GLU A 330 2.39 -18.45 26.38
C GLU A 330 1.91 -17.02 26.66
N LYS A 331 2.79 -16.18 27.22
CA LYS A 331 2.50 -14.76 27.43
C LYS A 331 2.25 -14.04 26.10
N PHE A 332 3.05 -14.30 25.07
CA PHE A 332 2.85 -13.77 23.72
C PHE A 332 1.60 -14.33 23.04
N LEU A 333 1.27 -15.61 23.22
CA LEU A 333 -0.01 -16.17 22.75
C LEU A 333 -1.21 -15.45 23.39
N LYS A 334 -1.14 -15.09 24.67
CA LYS A 334 -2.18 -14.28 25.32
C LYS A 334 -2.25 -12.86 24.72
N ILE A 335 -1.11 -12.25 24.41
CA ILE A 335 -1.05 -10.93 23.76
C ILE A 335 -1.69 -10.99 22.36
N LEU A 336 -1.40 -12.03 21.55
CA LEU A 336 -2.05 -12.25 20.25
C LEU A 336 -3.58 -12.26 20.35
N LYS A 337 -4.13 -12.98 21.34
CA LYS A 337 -5.58 -13.03 21.56
C LYS A 337 -6.17 -11.65 21.85
N HIS A 338 -5.47 -10.79 22.58
CA HIS A 338 -5.92 -9.42 22.80
C HIS A 338 -5.78 -8.55 21.54
N LEU A 339 -4.64 -8.60 20.84
CA LEU A 339 -4.45 -7.85 19.59
C LEU A 339 -5.50 -8.20 18.53
N ARG A 340 -5.89 -9.47 18.45
CA ARG A 340 -6.95 -9.93 17.55
C ARG A 340 -8.31 -9.29 17.87
N ARG A 341 -8.63 -9.11 19.15
CA ARG A 341 -9.87 -8.44 19.62
C ARG A 341 -9.83 -6.93 19.40
N LEU A 342 -8.63 -6.35 19.47
CA LEU A 342 -8.40 -4.93 19.20
C LEU A 342 -8.37 -4.61 17.69
N ASN A 343 -8.53 -5.61 16.80
CA ASN A 343 -8.34 -5.46 15.35
C ASN A 343 -6.98 -4.84 14.98
N ASN A 344 -5.96 -5.07 15.81
CA ASN A 344 -4.57 -4.74 15.46
C ASN A 344 -3.91 -5.96 14.80
N PHE A 345 -4.11 -6.07 13.49
CA PHE A 345 -3.55 -7.15 12.69
C PHE A 345 -2.04 -6.98 12.45
N ASN A 346 -1.52 -5.75 12.53
CA ASN A 346 -0.10 -5.47 12.34
C ASN A 346 0.76 -6.13 13.42
N SER A 347 0.62 -5.71 14.68
CA SER A 347 1.34 -6.36 15.79
C SER A 347 0.95 -7.83 15.97
N TYR A 348 -0.30 -8.20 15.66
CA TYR A 348 -0.72 -9.60 15.72
C TYR A 348 0.16 -10.46 14.79
N LEU A 349 0.34 -10.06 13.54
CA LEU A 349 1.18 -10.83 12.61
C LEU A 349 2.68 -10.64 12.88
N ALA A 350 3.12 -9.51 13.43
CA ALA A 350 4.51 -9.32 13.87
C ALA A 350 4.89 -10.36 14.95
N ILE A 351 4.02 -10.54 15.95
CA ILE A 351 4.23 -11.53 17.01
C ILE A 351 4.03 -12.95 16.48
N LEU A 352 2.98 -13.21 15.69
CA LEU A 352 2.73 -14.55 15.16
C LEU A 352 3.90 -15.04 14.29
N SER A 353 4.41 -14.18 13.40
CA SER A 353 5.59 -14.48 12.57
C SER A 353 6.86 -14.68 13.39
N ALA A 354 6.97 -14.08 14.58
CA ALA A 354 8.04 -14.37 15.52
C ALA A 354 7.90 -15.77 16.13
N LEU A 355 6.70 -16.12 16.61
CA LEU A 355 6.42 -17.41 17.23
C LEU A 355 6.52 -18.58 16.25
N ASP A 356 6.24 -18.32 14.97
CA ASP A 356 6.22 -19.29 13.88
C ASP A 356 7.53 -19.32 13.04
N CYS A 357 8.61 -18.69 13.51
CA CYS A 357 9.89 -18.65 12.79
C CYS A 357 10.78 -19.87 13.04
N GLY A 358 11.70 -20.17 12.12
CA GLY A 358 12.64 -21.30 12.20
C GLY A 358 13.39 -21.44 13.53
N PRO A 359 14.07 -20.37 14.05
CA PRO A 359 14.76 -20.40 15.34
C PRO A 359 13.91 -20.83 16.53
N LEU A 360 12.62 -20.49 16.56
CA LEU A 360 11.71 -20.90 17.63
C LEU A 360 11.08 -22.26 17.33
N LYS A 361 10.55 -22.48 16.12
CA LYS A 361 9.89 -23.74 15.69
C LYS A 361 10.71 -24.98 15.97
N ARG A 362 12.03 -24.90 15.79
CA ARG A 362 12.92 -26.05 15.98
C ARG A 362 13.08 -26.49 17.44
N LEU A 363 12.79 -25.61 18.41
CA LEU A 363 12.89 -25.93 19.83
C LEU A 363 11.76 -26.90 20.26
N ASN A 364 11.90 -27.50 21.44
CA ASN A 364 10.87 -28.37 21.96
C ASN A 364 9.79 -27.51 22.62
N TRP A 365 8.53 -27.69 22.24
CA TRP A 365 7.39 -26.98 22.82
C TRP A 365 6.33 -27.99 23.28
N SER A 366 5.54 -27.61 24.28
CA SER A 366 4.41 -28.41 24.71
C SER A 366 3.37 -28.49 23.58
N LYS A 367 2.60 -29.60 23.53
CA LYS A 367 1.53 -29.77 22.54
C LYS A 367 0.55 -28.59 22.56
N ASN A 368 0.21 -28.09 23.73
CA ASN A 368 -0.68 -26.94 23.90
C ASN A 368 -0.15 -25.67 23.22
N ILE A 369 1.16 -25.41 23.25
CA ILE A 369 1.76 -24.26 22.57
C ILE A 369 1.69 -24.46 21.05
N ILE A 370 2.03 -25.65 20.56
CA ILE A 370 2.00 -25.97 19.12
C ILE A 370 0.57 -25.83 18.58
N ASP A 371 -0.40 -26.43 19.25
CA ASP A 371 -1.82 -26.37 18.87
C ASP A 371 -2.33 -24.92 18.89
N ALA A 372 -1.93 -24.10 19.88
CA ALA A 372 -2.31 -22.69 19.96
C ALA A 372 -1.68 -21.84 18.86
N VAL A 373 -0.42 -22.08 18.47
CA VAL A 373 0.18 -21.40 17.32
C VAL A 373 -0.57 -21.78 16.04
N SER A 374 -0.87 -23.07 15.86
CA SER A 374 -1.62 -23.55 14.69
C SER A 374 -3.03 -22.96 14.58
N GLU A 375 -3.71 -22.71 15.70
CA GLU A 375 -5.01 -22.01 15.71
C GLU A 375 -4.86 -20.59 15.14
N HIS A 376 -3.78 -19.90 15.51
CA HIS A 376 -3.50 -18.53 15.09
C HIS A 376 -3.02 -18.41 13.64
N THR A 377 -2.25 -19.39 13.13
CA THR A 377 -1.80 -19.41 11.72
C THR A 377 -2.95 -19.59 10.74
N GLY A 378 -4.03 -20.27 11.13
CA GLY A 378 -5.24 -20.43 10.31
C GLY A 378 -5.89 -19.09 9.86
N LEU A 379 -5.62 -17.98 10.54
CA LEU A 379 -6.08 -16.66 10.12
C LEU A 379 -5.42 -16.20 8.81
N ILE A 380 -4.11 -16.47 8.65
CA ILE A 380 -3.30 -16.02 7.51
C ILE A 380 -3.03 -17.14 6.50
N ASP A 381 -3.81 -18.21 6.57
CA ASP A 381 -3.78 -19.31 5.61
C ASP A 381 -3.98 -18.79 4.18
N SER A 382 -3.13 -19.22 3.25
CA SER A 382 -3.12 -18.71 1.87
C SER A 382 -4.30 -19.19 1.03
N THR A 383 -5.07 -20.19 1.50
CA THR A 383 -6.23 -20.73 0.80
C THR A 383 -7.23 -19.64 0.46
N GLY A 384 -7.71 -19.64 -0.79
CA GLY A 384 -8.65 -18.64 -1.28
C GLY A 384 -8.08 -17.21 -1.26
N SER A 385 -6.76 -17.06 -1.43
CA SER A 385 -6.04 -15.77 -1.35
C SER A 385 -6.25 -15.11 0.00
N PHE A 386 -5.88 -15.78 1.10
CA PHE A 386 -6.00 -15.24 2.45
C PHE A 386 -7.44 -14.93 2.86
N LYS A 387 -8.39 -15.81 2.48
CA LYS A 387 -9.83 -15.61 2.68
C LYS A 387 -10.18 -15.30 4.14
N ASN A 388 -9.66 -16.08 5.08
CA ASN A 388 -9.95 -15.93 6.51
C ASN A 388 -9.52 -14.55 7.04
N TYR A 389 -8.34 -14.08 6.64
CA TYR A 389 -7.85 -12.75 6.99
C TYR A 389 -8.71 -11.65 6.34
N ARG A 390 -9.07 -11.80 5.06
CA ARG A 390 -9.92 -10.82 4.37
C ARG A 390 -11.30 -10.71 5.01
N GLU A 391 -11.91 -11.83 5.41
CA GLU A 391 -13.18 -11.85 6.15
C GLU A 391 -13.04 -11.16 7.50
N ALA A 392 -11.95 -11.43 8.22
CA ALA A 392 -11.64 -10.76 9.48
C ALA A 392 -11.48 -9.24 9.34
N LEU A 393 -10.80 -8.79 8.28
CA LEU A 393 -10.62 -7.38 7.96
C LEU A 393 -11.94 -6.71 7.53
N ASN A 394 -12.80 -7.43 6.80
CA ASN A 394 -14.12 -6.91 6.44
C ASN A 394 -15.04 -6.81 7.67
N ALA A 395 -14.91 -7.72 8.63
CA ALA A 395 -15.68 -7.70 9.87
C ALA A 395 -15.30 -6.54 10.81
N SER A 396 -14.12 -5.93 10.65
CA SER A 396 -13.69 -4.76 11.45
C SER A 396 -14.19 -3.42 10.89
N VAL A 397 -14.92 -3.42 9.78
CA VAL A 397 -15.49 -2.19 9.21
C VAL A 397 -16.40 -1.50 10.23
N GLY A 398 -16.17 -0.20 10.43
CA GLY A 398 -16.90 0.61 11.42
C GLY A 398 -16.30 0.59 12.82
N GLN A 399 -15.12 0.03 13.00
CA GLN A 399 -14.36 0.00 14.25
C GLN A 399 -12.90 0.43 14.01
N PRO A 400 -12.16 0.85 15.06
CA PRO A 400 -10.70 0.96 14.99
C PRO A 400 -10.08 -0.34 14.47
N CYS A 401 -9.17 -0.22 13.49
CA CYS A 401 -8.52 -1.35 12.85
C CYS A 401 -7.15 -0.93 12.31
N ILE A 402 -6.13 -1.75 12.55
CA ILE A 402 -4.80 -1.61 11.94
C ILE A 402 -4.56 -2.85 11.07
N PRO A 403 -4.66 -2.73 9.75
CA PRO A 403 -4.50 -3.87 8.85
C PRO A 403 -3.04 -4.27 8.71
N TYR A 404 -2.82 -5.52 8.31
CA TYR A 404 -1.56 -5.96 7.76
C TYR A 404 -1.35 -5.36 6.35
N ILE A 405 -0.40 -4.44 6.25
CA ILE A 405 -0.11 -3.72 5.00
C ILE A 405 0.54 -4.62 3.95
N GLY A 406 1.27 -5.68 4.35
CA GLY A 406 1.93 -6.60 3.42
C GLY A 406 0.96 -7.19 2.38
N LEU A 407 -0.20 -7.70 2.81
CA LEU A 407 -1.19 -8.25 1.88
C LEU A 407 -1.75 -7.20 0.92
N ILE A 408 -1.91 -5.95 1.40
CA ILE A 408 -2.44 -4.85 0.59
C ILE A 408 -1.43 -4.44 -0.47
N LEU A 409 -0.14 -4.40 -0.11
CA LEU A 409 0.95 -4.19 -1.07
C LEU A 409 0.98 -5.32 -2.11
N SER A 410 0.88 -6.59 -1.69
CA SER A 410 0.82 -7.73 -2.62
C SER A 410 -0.34 -7.61 -3.62
N ASP A 411 -1.54 -7.22 -3.17
CA ASP A 411 -2.70 -7.00 -4.04
C ASP A 411 -2.43 -5.87 -5.05
N LEU A 412 -1.80 -4.77 -4.61
CA LEU A 412 -1.47 -3.64 -5.48
C LEU A 412 -0.38 -3.99 -6.50
N THR A 413 0.65 -4.71 -6.07
CA THR A 413 1.72 -5.21 -6.94
C THR A 413 1.15 -6.17 -7.99
N PHE A 414 0.23 -7.06 -7.61
CA PHE A 414 -0.46 -7.94 -8.56
C PHE A 414 -1.23 -7.15 -9.63
N VAL A 415 -1.98 -6.12 -9.22
CA VAL A 415 -2.67 -5.23 -10.17
C VAL A 415 -1.67 -4.46 -11.04
N HIS A 416 -0.56 -4.00 -10.46
CA HIS A 416 0.46 -3.24 -11.17
C HIS A 416 1.13 -4.06 -12.28
N ILE A 417 1.57 -5.28 -11.96
CA ILE A 417 2.26 -6.19 -12.89
C ILE A 417 1.28 -6.77 -13.91
N GLY A 418 0.06 -7.12 -13.47
CA GLY A 418 -0.92 -7.80 -14.32
C GLY A 418 -1.64 -6.92 -15.35
N ASN A 419 -1.50 -5.59 -15.29
CA ASN A 419 -2.23 -4.66 -16.16
C ASN A 419 -1.30 -3.59 -16.75
N SER A 420 -1.36 -3.35 -18.06
CA SER A 420 -0.63 -2.26 -18.72
C SER A 420 -1.08 -0.88 -18.23
N ASP A 421 -0.15 0.07 -18.15
CA ASP A 421 -0.47 1.47 -17.78
C ASP A 421 -1.27 2.20 -18.85
N TYR A 422 -1.20 1.73 -20.10
CA TYR A 422 -1.92 2.28 -21.23
C TYR A 422 -2.80 1.21 -21.87
N LEU A 423 -3.85 1.64 -22.57
CA LEU A 423 -4.65 0.76 -23.43
C LEU A 423 -3.91 0.56 -24.78
N GLN A 424 -4.62 0.29 -25.87
CA GLN A 424 -4.01 -0.01 -27.18
C GLN A 424 -3.14 1.13 -27.75
N ASP A 425 -3.38 2.38 -27.33
CA ASP A 425 -2.55 3.55 -27.67
C ASP A 425 -1.87 4.04 -26.38
N ASP A 426 -0.55 4.26 -26.43
CA ASP A 426 0.28 4.75 -25.31
C ASP A 426 -0.13 6.15 -24.82
N ARG A 427 -1.07 6.81 -25.49
CA ARG A 427 -1.67 8.08 -25.04
C ARG A 427 -2.97 7.90 -24.26
N ILE A 428 -3.53 6.69 -24.22
CA ILE A 428 -4.77 6.38 -23.53
C ILE A 428 -4.43 5.68 -22.22
N ILE A 429 -4.56 6.41 -21.12
CA ILE A 429 -4.35 5.88 -19.77
C ILE A 429 -5.37 4.76 -19.50
N ASN A 430 -4.88 3.61 -19.05
CA ASN A 430 -5.72 2.54 -18.55
C ASN A 430 -6.29 2.91 -17.17
N PHE A 431 -7.45 3.57 -17.15
CA PHE A 431 -8.12 3.96 -15.91
C PHE A 431 -8.72 2.77 -15.17
N TRP A 432 -9.00 1.65 -15.85
CA TRP A 432 -9.45 0.42 -15.18
C TRP A 432 -8.40 -0.10 -14.19
N LYS A 433 -7.12 -0.12 -14.57
CA LYS A 433 -6.01 -0.42 -13.65
C LYS A 433 -6.06 0.46 -12.40
N ARG A 434 -6.28 1.76 -12.59
CA ARG A 434 -6.35 2.75 -11.50
C ARG A 434 -7.58 2.53 -10.63
N TRP A 435 -8.70 2.14 -11.23
CA TRP A 435 -9.89 1.77 -10.49
C TRP A 435 -9.68 0.55 -9.59
N GLN A 436 -8.95 -0.47 -10.08
CA GLN A 436 -8.60 -1.63 -9.27
C GLN A 436 -7.68 -1.24 -8.10
N GLN A 437 -6.65 -0.43 -8.34
CA GLN A 437 -5.78 0.12 -7.29
C GLN A 437 -6.58 0.94 -6.26
N PHE A 438 -7.48 1.81 -6.73
CA PHE A 438 -8.38 2.57 -5.87
C PHE A 438 -9.25 1.65 -5.02
N THR A 439 -9.83 0.60 -5.59
CA THR A 439 -10.72 -0.32 -4.85
C THR A 439 -9.99 -1.00 -3.69
N ILE A 440 -8.70 -1.33 -3.87
CA ILE A 440 -7.84 -1.88 -2.82
C ILE A 440 -7.58 -0.81 -1.73
N LEU A 441 -7.09 0.37 -2.13
CA LEU A 441 -6.75 1.46 -1.21
C LEU A 441 -7.95 2.07 -0.49
N HIS A 442 -9.13 2.05 -1.10
CA HIS A 442 -10.36 2.59 -0.53
C HIS A 442 -10.75 1.85 0.76
N LYS A 443 -10.41 0.55 0.88
CA LYS A 443 -10.62 -0.22 2.11
C LYS A 443 -9.79 0.34 3.28
N LEU A 444 -8.57 0.81 3.02
CA LEU A 444 -7.71 1.44 4.03
C LEU A 444 -8.27 2.75 4.57
N ARG A 445 -8.99 3.52 3.75
CA ARG A 445 -9.58 4.80 4.18
C ARG A 445 -10.53 4.61 5.36
N TYR A 446 -11.26 3.50 5.44
CA TYR A 446 -12.16 3.22 6.56
C TYR A 446 -11.42 2.95 7.87
N CYS A 447 -10.30 2.23 7.81
CA CYS A 447 -9.49 1.89 8.98
C CYS A 447 -8.94 3.16 9.67
N ARG A 448 -8.65 4.20 8.88
CA ARG A 448 -8.05 5.47 9.34
C ARG A 448 -9.05 6.45 9.96
N LYS A 449 -10.36 6.18 9.92
CA LYS A 449 -11.39 7.08 10.46
C LYS A 449 -11.57 6.98 11.98
N TRP A 450 -11.02 5.94 12.58
CA TRP A 450 -11.27 5.58 13.97
C TRP A 450 -9.99 5.65 14.78
N GLU A 451 -10.10 6.12 16.02
CA GLU A 451 -8.97 6.26 16.94
C GLU A 451 -9.11 5.29 18.12
N TYR A 452 -7.98 4.75 18.55
CA TYR A 452 -7.87 4.00 19.79
C TYR A 452 -7.75 4.96 20.98
N LYS A 453 -8.65 4.83 21.96
CA LYS A 453 -8.71 5.72 23.14
C LYS A 453 -8.16 5.05 24.40
N PHE A 454 -6.99 4.43 24.29
CA PHE A 454 -6.33 3.82 25.44
C PHE A 454 -5.49 4.84 26.21
N VAL A 455 -5.34 4.62 27.52
CA VAL A 455 -4.47 5.45 28.34
C VAL A 455 -3.02 5.02 28.12
N ARG A 456 -2.15 6.00 27.86
CA ARG A 456 -0.71 5.77 27.72
C ARG A 456 -0.11 5.28 29.03
N ASN A 457 0.72 4.23 28.96
CA ASN A 457 1.42 3.66 30.11
C ASN A 457 2.94 3.72 29.89
N ASP A 458 3.59 4.76 30.43
CA ASP A 458 5.02 5.00 30.24
C ASP A 458 5.91 3.89 30.79
N ARG A 459 5.45 3.12 31.79
CA ARG A 459 6.22 1.99 32.33
C ARG A 459 6.35 0.85 31.32
N ILE A 460 5.29 0.59 30.56
CA ILE A 460 5.30 -0.42 29.49
C ILE A 460 6.10 0.09 28.30
N LEU A 461 5.97 1.36 27.94
CA LEU A 461 6.72 1.96 26.83
C LEU A 461 8.23 1.99 27.11
N TYR A 462 8.62 2.31 28.34
CA TYR A 462 10.02 2.18 28.78
C TYR A 462 10.51 0.72 28.71
N PHE A 463 9.64 -0.24 29.07
CA PHE A 463 9.97 -1.66 28.94
C PHE A 463 10.14 -2.10 27.48
N PHE A 464 9.36 -1.57 26.54
CA PHE A 464 9.56 -1.83 25.11
C PHE A 464 10.90 -1.26 24.61
N ASN A 465 11.34 -0.12 25.14
CA ASN A 465 12.62 0.51 24.77
C ASN A 465 12.78 0.60 23.24
N ASN A 466 11.74 1.12 22.56
CA ASN A 466 11.62 1.22 21.10
C ASN A 466 11.78 -0.09 20.31
N PHE A 467 11.81 -1.24 20.99
CA PHE A 467 12.12 -2.53 20.39
C PHE A 467 13.50 -2.56 19.72
N ASP A 468 14.46 -1.79 20.22
CA ASP A 468 15.81 -1.73 19.63
C ASP A 468 16.76 -2.78 20.22
N ASP A 469 16.39 -3.40 21.34
CA ASP A 469 17.21 -4.35 22.08
C ASP A 469 16.94 -5.81 21.68
N TYR A 470 17.18 -6.14 20.41
CA TYR A 470 17.04 -7.49 19.87
C TYR A 470 18.37 -8.07 19.33
N MET A 471 18.45 -9.40 19.25
CA MET A 471 19.50 -10.12 18.54
C MET A 471 19.22 -10.11 17.03
N ASN A 472 20.23 -9.90 16.19
CA ASN A 472 20.08 -10.07 14.75
C ASN A 472 19.74 -11.54 14.36
N GLU A 473 19.33 -11.78 13.12
CA GLU A 473 18.84 -13.09 12.67
C GLU A 473 19.86 -14.22 12.83
N GLU A 474 21.11 -13.96 12.46
CA GLU A 474 22.19 -14.94 12.61
C GLU A 474 22.40 -15.30 14.09
N ALA A 475 22.44 -14.29 14.97
CA ALA A 475 22.56 -14.51 16.41
C ALA A 475 21.35 -15.27 16.99
N GLN A 476 20.13 -15.01 16.49
CA GLN A 476 18.93 -15.77 16.87
C GLN A 476 19.06 -17.24 16.48
N TRP A 477 19.55 -17.52 15.26
CA TRP A 477 19.77 -18.89 14.81
C TRP A 477 20.83 -19.60 15.66
N ILE A 478 21.99 -18.97 15.86
CA ILE A 478 23.08 -19.50 16.69
C ILE A 478 22.60 -19.77 18.11
N GLN A 479 21.82 -18.85 18.70
CA GLN A 479 21.28 -19.04 20.05
C GLN A 479 20.31 -20.21 20.11
N SER A 480 19.46 -20.38 19.09
CA SER A 480 18.59 -21.56 19.00
C SER A 480 19.40 -22.86 18.93
N GLU A 481 20.48 -22.91 18.13
CA GLU A 481 21.36 -24.08 18.04
C GLU A 481 22.09 -24.37 19.36
N LYS A 482 22.45 -23.35 20.13
CA LYS A 482 22.99 -23.54 21.48
C LYS A 482 21.95 -24.16 22.43
N ILE A 483 20.69 -23.74 22.35
CA ILE A 483 19.61 -24.29 23.19
C ILE A 483 19.30 -25.74 22.80
N LYS A 484 19.27 -26.04 21.50
CA LYS A 484 19.04 -27.38 20.96
C LYS A 484 20.06 -27.66 19.86
N PRO A 485 21.17 -28.36 20.14
CA PRO A 485 22.16 -28.70 19.12
C PRO A 485 21.57 -29.58 18.02
N ARG A 486 22.13 -29.52 16.80
CA ARG A 486 21.78 -30.47 15.74
C ARG A 486 22.20 -31.88 16.18
N GLN A 487 21.33 -32.86 15.97
CA GLN A 487 21.75 -34.26 16.14
C GLN A 487 22.88 -34.52 15.14
N LYS A 488 24.05 -34.96 15.61
CA LYS A 488 25.12 -35.39 14.72
C LYS A 488 24.58 -36.59 13.95
N THR A 489 24.37 -36.47 12.65
CA THR A 489 24.23 -37.63 11.79
C THR A 489 25.52 -38.42 11.95
N ASN A 490 25.41 -39.61 12.52
CA ASN A 490 26.55 -40.51 12.62
C ASN A 490 26.90 -40.92 11.18
N PRO A 491 28.08 -40.53 10.63
CA PRO A 491 28.42 -40.88 9.25
C PRO A 491 28.69 -42.39 9.06
N TYR A 492 28.46 -43.19 10.10
CA TYR A 492 28.66 -44.64 10.13
C TYR A 492 27.44 -45.42 10.67
N ALA A 493 26.23 -44.83 10.66
CA ALA A 493 24.99 -45.52 11.04
C ALA A 493 24.20 -46.01 9.82
#